data_AF-A0A0F9KYL2-F1
#
_entry.id   AF-A0A0F9KYL2-F1
#
_cell.length_a   1.000
_cell.length_b   1.000
_cell.length_c   1.000
_cell.angle_alpha   90.00
_cell.angle_beta   90.00
_cell.angle_gamma   90.00
#
_symmetry.space_group_name_H-M   'P 1'
#
loop_
_entity.id
_entity.type
_entity.pdbx_description
1 polymer ?
#
loop_
_entity_poly.entity_id
_entity_poly.type
_entity_poly.pdbx_seq_one_letter_code
_entity_poly.pdbx_strand_id
1 'polypeptide(L)' 'MTSDSKKNFRKKARDFKGRIELMKKTDLVKIESIFLEIYELGLQDYIQKEKKRYPDKSHKEIIIDMYQFHDKLRGRRK' A
#
# COMPACT_ATOMS: atom_id res chain seq x y z
N MET A 1 13.18 -5.45 -28.26
CA MET A 1 13.08 -5.65 -26.79
C MET A 1 11.61 -5.68 -26.35
N THR A 2 10.87 -6.78 -26.51
CA THR A 2 9.40 -6.74 -26.25
C THR A 2 8.71 -8.07 -25.88
N SER A 3 9.41 -9.17 -25.61
CA SER A 3 8.77 -10.44 -25.18
C SER A 3 8.75 -10.66 -23.66
N ASP A 4 9.83 -10.31 -22.94
CA ASP A 4 9.96 -10.62 -21.50
C ASP A 4 9.05 -9.76 -20.60
N SER A 5 8.81 -8.51 -20.97
CA SER A 5 7.90 -7.60 -20.26
C SER A 5 6.45 -8.13 -20.24
N LYS A 6 5.95 -8.66 -21.37
CA LYS A 6 4.59 -9.21 -21.48
C LYS A 6 4.41 -10.50 -20.69
N LYS A 7 5.45 -11.34 -20.60
CA LYS A 7 5.43 -12.60 -19.85
C LYS A 7 5.33 -12.35 -18.34
N ASN A 8 6.07 -11.36 -17.84
CA ASN A 8 6.04 -10.93 -16.44
C ASN A 8 4.71 -10.24 -16.08
N PHE A 9 4.13 -9.46 -16.98
CA PHE A 9 2.84 -8.81 -16.74
C PHE A 9 1.71 -9.84 -16.59
N ARG A 10 1.64 -10.85 -17.47
CA ARG A 10 0.62 -11.93 -17.37
C ARG A 10 0.73 -12.72 -16.06
N LYS A 11 1.94 -12.99 -15.59
CA LYS A 11 2.17 -13.67 -14.31
C LYS A 11 1.66 -12.82 -13.14
N LYS A 12 2.06 -11.54 -13.09
CA LYS A 12 1.57 -10.59 -12.07
C LYS A 12 0.05 -10.43 -12.10
N ALA A 13 -0.56 -10.34 -13.28
CA ALA A 13 -2.01 -10.24 -13.43
C ALA A 13 -2.74 -11.51 -12.97
N ARG A 14 -2.15 -12.69 -13.21
CA ARG A 14 -2.70 -13.97 -12.74
C ARG A 14 -2.60 -14.12 -11.22
N ASP A 15 -1.49 -13.71 -10.62
CA ASP A 15 -1.32 -13.70 -9.16
C ASP A 15 -2.31 -12.73 -8.50
N PHE A 16 -2.55 -11.58 -9.12
CA PHE A 16 -3.56 -10.63 -8.66
C PHE A 16 -4.97 -11.20 -8.75
N LYS A 17 -5.36 -11.79 -9.89
CA LYS A 17 -6.68 -12.42 -10.07
C LYS A 17 -6.89 -13.57 -9.07
N GLY A 18 -5.87 -14.40 -8.85
CA GLY A 18 -5.92 -15.48 -7.86
C GLY A 18 -6.12 -14.98 -6.43
N ARG A 19 -5.44 -13.88 -6.05
CA ARG A 19 -5.65 -13.22 -4.75
C ARG A 19 -7.07 -12.68 -4.60
N ILE A 20 -7.63 -12.06 -5.65
CA ILE A 20 -9.02 -11.57 -5.64
C ILE A 20 -10.02 -12.72 -5.52
N GLU A 21 -9.84 -13.82 -6.25
CA GLU A 21 -10.72 -14.99 -6.13
C GLU A 21 -10.62 -15.67 -4.76
N LEU A 22 -9.42 -15.72 -4.17
CA LEU A 22 -9.23 -16.21 -2.82
C LEU A 22 -9.96 -15.30 -1.81
N MET A 23 -9.82 -13.98 -1.93
CA MET A 23 -10.54 -13.02 -1.10
C MET A 23 -12.05 -13.17 -1.23
N LYS A 24 -12.59 -13.36 -2.44
CA LYS A 24 -14.04 -13.60 -2.63
C LYS A 24 -14.57 -14.85 -1.91
N LYS A 25 -13.72 -15.85 -1.68
CA LYS A 25 -14.05 -17.10 -0.99
C LYS A 25 -13.72 -17.08 0.51
N THR A 26 -13.14 -15.98 0.99
CA THR A 26 -12.72 -15.81 2.38
C THR A 26 -13.82 -15.07 3.15
N ASP A 27 -14.06 -15.44 4.40
CA ASP A 27 -15.01 -14.73 5.25
C ASP A 27 -14.62 -13.26 5.41
N LEU A 28 -15.61 -12.37 5.44
CA LEU A 28 -15.42 -10.92 5.53
C LEU A 28 -14.47 -10.54 6.67
N VAL A 29 -14.65 -11.11 7.86
CA VAL A 29 -13.82 -10.85 9.05
C VAL A 29 -12.33 -11.14 8.79
N LYS A 30 -12.02 -12.21 8.05
CA LYS A 30 -10.63 -12.55 7.70
C LYS A 30 -10.07 -11.60 6.65
N ILE A 31 -10.88 -11.19 5.67
CA ILE A 31 -10.46 -10.19 4.67
C ILE A 31 -10.15 -8.86 5.35
N GLU A 32 -11.00 -8.42 6.28
CA GLU A 32 -10.79 -7.19 7.06
C GLU A 32 -9.51 -7.27 7.89
N SER A 33 -9.26 -8.39 8.56
CA SER A 33 -8.00 -8.62 9.29
C SER A 33 -6.77 -8.50 8.37
N ILE A 34 -6.80 -9.18 7.22
CA ILE A 34 -5.70 -9.12 6.24
C ILE A 34 -5.51 -7.69 5.72
N PHE A 35 -6.59 -6.96 5.48
CA PHE A 35 -6.51 -5.58 5.03
C PHE A 35 -5.88 -4.67 6.09
N LEU A 36 -6.27 -4.81 7.35
CA LEU A 36 -5.71 -4.05 8.46
C LEU A 36 -4.22 -4.37 8.66
N GLU A 37 -3.82 -5.63 8.58
CA GLU A 37 -2.41 -6.05 8.65
C GLU A 37 -1.57 -5.42 7.53
N ILE A 38 -2.08 -5.45 6.29
CA ILE A 38 -1.39 -4.82 5.14
C ILE A 38 -1.28 -3.31 5.33
N TYR A 39 -2.34 -2.68 5.84
CA TYR A 39 -2.35 -1.25 6.10
C TYR A 39 -1.34 -0.86 7.18
N GLU A 40 -1.29 -1.62 8.28
CA GLU A 40 -0.35 -1.40 9.37
C GLU A 40 1.10 -1.59 8.90
N LEU A 41 1.39 -2.66 8.15
CA LEU A 41 2.70 -2.89 7.54
C LEU A 41 3.12 -1.73 6.63
N GLY A 42 2.20 -1.25 5.79
CA GLY A 42 2.46 -0.12 4.89
C GLY A 42 2.73 1.18 5.64
N LEU A 43 1.98 1.43 6.72
CA LEU A 43 2.19 2.59 7.59
C LEU A 43 3.56 2.52 8.28
N GLN A 44 3.90 1.39 8.88
CA GLN A 44 5.20 1.19 9.54
C GLN A 44 6.37 1.36 8.56
N ASP A 45 6.29 0.77 7.36
CA ASP A 45 7.32 0.92 6.32
C ASP A 45 7.47 2.39 5.89
N TYR A 46 6.36 3.12 5.73
CA TYR A 46 6.40 4.55 5.43
C TYR A 46 7.10 5.35 6.53
N ILE A 47 6.73 5.14 7.79
CA ILE A 47 7.35 5.81 8.94
C ILE A 47 8.84 5.50 9.02
N GLN A 48 9.24 4.24 8.82
CA GLN A 48 10.65 3.86 8.83
C GLN A 48 11.44 4.57 7.73
N LYS A 49 10.88 4.71 6.53
CA LYS A 49 11.53 5.44 5.42
C LYS A 49 11.67 6.92 5.74
N GLU A 50 10.62 7.55 6.26
CA GLU A 50 10.66 8.96 6.65
C GLU A 50 11.64 9.19 7.81
N LYS A 51 11.71 8.28 8.80
CA LYS A 51 12.72 8.34 9.86
C LYS A 51 14.15 8.16 9.35
N LYS A 52 14.37 7.29 8.37
CA LYS A 52 15.70 7.15 7.73
C LYS A 52 16.11 8.43 7.00
N ARG A 53 15.14 9.14 6.40
CA ARG A 53 15.37 10.39 5.66
C ARG A 53 15.48 11.61 6.58
N TYR A 54 14.71 11.62 7.65
CA TYR A 54 14.60 12.71 8.63
C TYR A 54 14.66 12.12 10.04
N PRO A 55 15.86 11.81 10.56
CA PRO A 55 16.03 11.14 11.85
C PRO A 55 15.38 11.90 13.02
N ASP A 56 15.41 13.23 12.95
CA ASP A 56 14.94 14.12 14.01
C ASP A 56 13.42 14.29 14.03
N LYS A 57 12.71 14.01 12.92
CA LYS A 57 11.25 14.14 12.87
C LYS A 57 10.60 13.14 13.81
N SER A 58 9.74 13.58 14.69
CA SER A 58 8.95 12.69 15.53
C SER A 58 7.97 11.86 14.69
N HIS A 59 7.57 10.71 15.24
CA HIS A 59 6.57 9.85 14.62
C HIS A 59 5.24 10.60 14.36
N LYS A 60 4.86 11.49 15.29
CA LYS A 60 3.68 12.35 15.18
C LYS A 60 3.76 13.28 13.98
N GLU A 61 4.91 13.95 13.79
CA GLU A 61 5.11 14.87 12.65
C GLU A 61 5.05 14.13 11.32
N ILE A 62 5.64 12.93 11.24
CA ILE A 62 5.59 12.09 10.03
C ILE A 62 4.14 11.74 9.65
N ILE A 63 3.31 11.37 10.62
CA ILE A 63 1.89 11.07 10.38
C ILE A 63 1.12 12.31 9.94
N ILE A 64 1.37 13.47 10.57
CA ILE A 64 0.73 14.74 10.20
C ILE A 64 1.09 15.12 8.76
N ASP A 65 2.37 15.02 8.39
CA ASP A 65 2.85 15.30 7.03
C ASP A 65 2.20 14.37 6.00
N MET A 66 2.10 13.08 6.31
CA MET A 66 1.43 12.09 5.47
C MET A 66 -0.03 12.47 5.21
N TYR A 67 -0.75 12.89 6.26
CA TYR A 67 -2.15 13.32 6.15
C TYR A 67 -2.29 14.60 5.31
N GLN A 68 -1.47 15.61 5.57
CA GLN A 68 -1.47 16.86 4.79
C GLN A 68 -1.14 16.62 3.31
N PHE A 69 -0.20 15.71 3.03
CA PHE A 69 0.14 15.33 1.66
C PHE A 69 -1.05 14.66 0.95
N HIS A 70 -1.73 13.74 1.63
CA HIS A 70 -2.93 13.10 1.09
C HIS A 70 -4.05 14.11 0.81
N ASP A 71 -4.29 15.06 1.72
CA ASP A 71 -5.32 16.08 1.54
C ASP A 71 -5.03 17.01 0.36
N LYS A 72 -3.76 17.43 0.20
CA LYS A 72 -3.31 18.18 -1.00
C LYS A 72 -3.54 17.39 -2.30
N LEU A 73 -3.27 16.09 -2.31
CA LEU A 73 -3.52 15.25 -3.49
C LEU A 73 -5.01 15.09 -3.79
N ARG A 74 -5.86 15.03 -2.76
CA ARG A 74 -7.32 14.98 -2.91
C ARG A 74 -7.87 16.29 -3.44
N GLY A 75 -7.38 17.42 -2.94
CA GLY A 75 -7.75 18.76 -3.41
C GLY A 75 -7.40 19.02 -4.88
N ARG A 76 -6.33 18.38 -5.40
CA ARG A 76 -5.92 18.48 -6.82
C ARG A 76 -6.77 17.65 -7.79
N ARG A 77 -7.65 16.78 -7.31
CA ARG A 77 -8.53 15.93 -8.15
C ARG A 77 -9.94 16.51 -8.33
N LYS A 78 -10.24 17.66 -7.70
CA LYS A 78 -11.43 18.47 -8.00
C LYS A 78 -11.07 19.53 -9.02
#